data_AF-A0A660VMB1-F1
#
_entry.id   AF-A0A660VMB1-F1
#
_cell.length_a   1.000
_cell.length_b   1.000
_cell.length_c   1.000
_cell.angle_alpha   90.00
_cell.angle_beta   90.00
_cell.angle_gamma   90.00
#
_symmetry.space_group_name_H-M   'P 1'
#
loop_
_entity.id
_entity.type
_entity.pdbx_description
1 polymer ?
#
loop_
_entity_poly.entity_id
_entity_poly.type
_entity_poly.pdbx_seq_one_letter_code
_entity_poly.pdbx_strand_id
1 'polypeptide(L)'
;MAFAVFFLWHADTALAASSWDFTENWDSGYTDNQVIPATGSPWSSSSTYGSMNGAGAHADTYNRKSGSYSAHLGYWTYGSFSYYDFYLKRTFSTATAGAGTLKFWYYLAYSTLYVQHSSDGSTWTNITIKSSRQYVFGAWATVTIPANTKYIRFKANTDPYYFDGAWIDDISFTVPEVWVNEITGFDPDNPNGGILELTADAGGLTGYEPTSVEWQYKKTGDTDWTDLPTDTDGSDGWTVSIDTRSFSDIAFKVRARALSGSKVSKWCEVTINVQNLIFDGFTLPAEPMGGVIDIAASATPPTLSVVYPPNPWTFNGGVTYYYSYTDCVDATEGIPIGGTATKFTSEFSRVY
;
A
#
# COMPACT_ATOMS: atom_id res chain seq x y z
N MET A 1 -52.16 12.21 -3.85
CA MET A 1 -51.23 11.37 -4.63
C MET A 1 -50.05 12.25 -4.97
N ALA A 2 -48.95 12.17 -4.20
CA ALA A 2 -47.80 13.05 -4.36
C ALA A 2 -46.74 12.37 -5.23
N PHE A 3 -46.38 13.01 -6.34
CA PHE A 3 -45.31 12.55 -7.22
C PHE A 3 -43.96 12.88 -6.57
N ALA A 4 -43.18 11.84 -6.22
CA ALA A 4 -41.78 11.98 -5.90
C ALA A 4 -41.00 12.19 -7.21
N VAL A 5 -40.42 13.38 -7.38
CA VAL A 5 -39.50 13.65 -8.48
C VAL A 5 -38.14 13.11 -8.08
N PHE A 6 -37.78 11.94 -8.61
CA PHE A 6 -36.41 11.43 -8.57
C PHE A 6 -35.57 12.26 -9.53
N PHE A 7 -34.72 13.13 -8.99
CA PHE A 7 -33.68 13.78 -9.77
C PHE A 7 -32.45 12.87 -9.80
N LEU A 8 -32.24 12.15 -10.92
CA LEU A 8 -30.93 11.61 -11.26
C LEU A 8 -30.10 12.74 -11.88
N TRP A 9 -29.12 13.25 -11.14
CA TRP A 9 -28.12 14.18 -11.68
C TRP A 9 -26.89 13.40 -12.12
N HIS A 10 -26.63 13.38 -13.42
CA HIS A 10 -25.36 12.95 -14.00
C HIS A 10 -24.53 14.21 -14.27
N ALA A 11 -23.38 14.32 -13.61
CA ALA A 11 -22.31 15.20 -14.07
C ALA A 11 -21.59 14.52 -15.24
N ASP A 12 -21.23 15.29 -16.26
CA ASP A 12 -20.53 14.85 -17.47
C ASP A 12 -19.24 14.10 -17.11
N THR A 13 -19.27 12.77 -17.16
CA THR A 13 -18.08 11.94 -17.00
C THR A 13 -17.31 11.97 -18.32
N ALA A 14 -16.14 12.61 -18.30
CA ALA A 14 -15.04 12.23 -19.20
C ALA A 14 -14.96 10.69 -19.22
N LEU A 15 -14.95 10.08 -20.41
CA LEU A 15 -15.05 8.63 -20.63
C LEU A 15 -14.26 7.83 -19.58
N ALA A 16 -14.98 7.36 -18.56
CA ALA A 16 -14.42 6.56 -17.49
C ALA A 16 -13.88 5.26 -18.10
N ALA A 17 -12.62 4.91 -17.82
CA ALA A 17 -12.01 3.69 -18.34
C ALA A 17 -12.59 2.45 -17.64
N SER A 18 -13.09 2.62 -16.40
CA SER A 18 -13.75 1.60 -15.62
C SER A 18 -15.04 2.09 -14.96
N SER A 19 -15.93 1.18 -14.56
CA SER A 19 -17.11 1.51 -13.75
C SER A 19 -16.76 1.96 -12.32
N TRP A 20 -15.50 1.81 -11.90
CA TRP A 20 -15.01 2.31 -10.63
C TRP A 20 -14.52 3.75 -10.72
N ASP A 21 -14.17 4.23 -11.91
CA ASP A 21 -13.65 5.58 -12.08
C ASP A 21 -14.75 6.59 -11.79
N PHE A 22 -14.40 7.64 -11.06
CA PHE A 22 -15.31 8.74 -10.80
C PHE A 22 -14.58 10.05 -10.64
N THR A 23 -15.32 11.12 -10.92
CA THR A 23 -14.99 12.47 -10.49
C THR A 23 -16.16 13.00 -9.69
N GLU A 24 -15.87 13.79 -8.66
CA GLU A 24 -16.86 14.43 -7.81
C GLU A 24 -16.36 15.82 -7.44
N ASN A 25 -17.18 16.82 -7.73
CA ASN A 25 -16.99 18.20 -7.33
C ASN A 25 -18.37 18.74 -6.91
N TRP A 26 -18.42 19.43 -5.77
CA TRP A 26 -19.66 19.92 -5.17
C TRP A 26 -20.09 21.31 -5.66
N ASP A 27 -19.34 21.94 -6.56
CA ASP A 27 -19.56 23.28 -7.12
C ASP A 27 -20.89 23.46 -7.85
N SER A 28 -21.52 22.38 -8.33
CA SER A 28 -22.75 22.46 -9.13
C SER A 28 -23.84 21.54 -8.62
N GLY A 29 -25.08 22.03 -8.60
CA GLY A 29 -26.25 21.26 -8.18
C GLY A 29 -26.45 21.13 -6.66
N TYR A 30 -25.58 21.74 -5.85
CA TYR A 30 -25.69 21.78 -4.40
C TYR A 30 -26.07 23.15 -3.87
N THR A 31 -26.78 23.16 -2.75
CA THR A 31 -27.08 24.36 -1.97
C THR A 31 -26.18 24.42 -0.75
N ASP A 32 -25.91 25.64 -0.27
CA ASP A 32 -25.17 25.85 0.96
C ASP A 32 -25.77 25.07 2.13
N ASN A 33 -24.92 24.39 2.89
CA ASN A 33 -25.26 23.51 4.00
C ASN A 33 -26.16 22.31 3.61
N GLN A 34 -26.21 21.92 2.33
CA GLN A 34 -26.96 20.74 1.91
C GLN A 34 -26.34 19.47 2.49
N VAL A 35 -27.08 18.81 3.38
CA VAL A 35 -26.65 17.56 4.02
C VAL A 35 -26.54 16.45 2.99
N ILE A 36 -25.39 15.76 2.99
CA ILE A 36 -25.25 14.47 2.31
C ILE A 36 -25.91 13.42 3.21
N PRO A 37 -26.93 12.68 2.76
CA PRO A 37 -27.70 11.80 3.64
C PRO A 37 -26.90 10.56 4.06
N ALA A 38 -27.16 10.04 5.25
CA ALA A 38 -26.54 8.80 5.74
C ALA A 38 -26.89 7.56 4.89
N THR A 39 -28.02 7.62 4.19
CA THR A 39 -28.50 6.58 3.27
C THR A 39 -28.22 6.91 1.80
N GLY A 40 -27.44 7.96 1.54
CA GLY A 40 -27.11 8.38 0.18
C GLY A 40 -26.30 7.35 -0.59
N SER A 41 -26.42 7.42 -1.92
CA SER A 41 -25.63 6.61 -2.86
C SER A 41 -25.27 7.49 -4.07
N PRO A 42 -24.02 7.46 -4.56
CA PRO A 42 -22.90 6.62 -4.07
C PRO A 42 -22.24 7.15 -2.79
N TRP A 43 -22.55 8.39 -2.39
CA TRP A 43 -21.99 9.07 -1.21
C TRP A 43 -22.95 9.03 -0.02
N SER A 44 -22.41 8.71 1.15
CA SER A 44 -23.13 8.69 2.42
C SER A 44 -22.31 9.39 3.51
N SER A 45 -23.02 9.94 4.49
CA SER A 45 -22.46 10.74 5.57
C SER A 45 -22.70 10.07 6.93
N SER A 46 -21.76 10.18 7.85
CA SER A 46 -21.98 9.82 9.25
C SER A 46 -21.06 10.60 10.19
N SER A 47 -21.34 10.54 11.49
CA SER A 47 -20.45 11.06 12.53
C SER A 47 -20.56 10.25 13.81
N THR A 48 -19.58 10.39 14.72
CA THR A 48 -19.69 9.88 16.10
C THR A 48 -20.47 10.84 17.01
N TYR A 49 -20.89 11.99 16.50
CA TYR A 49 -21.72 12.93 17.24
C TYR A 49 -23.18 12.46 17.24
N GLY A 50 -23.64 11.97 18.40
CA GLY A 50 -24.93 11.28 18.55
C GLY A 50 -26.19 12.15 18.49
N SER A 51 -26.08 13.48 18.33
CA SER A 51 -27.25 14.37 18.33
C SER A 51 -27.40 15.19 17.03
N MET A 52 -28.37 14.77 16.22
CA MET A 52 -29.21 15.55 15.27
C MET A 52 -28.57 16.40 14.15
N ASN A 53 -29.32 16.46 13.04
CA ASN A 53 -29.29 17.40 11.90
C ASN A 53 -28.02 18.29 11.77
N GLY A 54 -27.24 18.01 10.74
CA GLY A 54 -26.10 18.85 10.32
C GLY A 54 -24.71 18.39 10.74
N ALA A 55 -24.62 17.26 11.45
CA ALA A 55 -23.35 16.60 11.76
C ALA A 55 -23.01 15.54 10.71
N GLY A 56 -21.82 15.66 10.12
CA GLY A 56 -21.33 14.76 9.09
C GLY A 56 -20.77 15.53 7.90
N ALA A 57 -20.88 14.93 6.71
CA ALA A 57 -20.59 15.57 5.45
C ALA A 57 -21.79 16.39 4.93
N HIS A 58 -21.54 17.63 4.51
CA HIS A 58 -22.50 18.51 3.85
C HIS A 58 -21.78 19.41 2.84
N ALA A 59 -22.51 19.91 1.83
CA ALA A 59 -21.96 20.90 0.91
C ALA A 59 -21.82 22.24 1.62
N ASP A 60 -20.67 22.87 1.53
CA ASP A 60 -20.36 24.15 2.19
C ASP A 60 -19.26 24.89 1.42
N THR A 61 -19.24 26.20 1.60
CA THR A 61 -18.18 27.07 1.08
C THR A 61 -16.95 26.97 1.96
N TYR A 62 -15.77 26.72 1.38
CA TYR A 62 -14.51 26.57 2.13
C TYR A 62 -14.07 27.86 2.86
N ASN A 63 -14.69 28.99 2.54
CA ASN A 63 -14.61 30.24 3.28
C ASN A 63 -16.05 30.77 3.33
N ARG A 64 -16.60 31.09 4.52
CA ARG A 64 -17.91 31.76 4.63
C ARG A 64 -17.92 32.95 3.67
N LYS A 65 -18.56 32.80 2.49
CA LYS A 65 -18.60 33.73 1.31
C LYS A 65 -17.69 33.44 0.10
N SER A 66 -17.19 32.23 -0.16
CA SER A 66 -16.70 31.85 -1.51
C SER A 66 -17.84 31.31 -2.38
N GLY A 67 -17.70 31.36 -3.72
CA GLY A 67 -18.73 30.91 -4.67
C GLY A 67 -18.65 29.43 -5.07
N SER A 68 -17.63 28.72 -4.59
CA SER A 68 -17.37 27.30 -4.86
C SER A 68 -17.67 26.46 -3.63
N TYR A 69 -18.35 25.33 -3.84
CA TYR A 69 -18.83 24.43 -2.79
C TYR A 69 -17.94 23.19 -2.72
N SER A 70 -17.69 22.74 -1.51
CA SER A 70 -16.91 21.54 -1.21
C SER A 70 -17.63 20.69 -0.17
N ALA A 71 -17.23 19.44 0.00
CA ALA A 71 -17.75 18.61 1.07
C ALA A 71 -17.07 18.95 2.41
N HIS A 72 -17.80 19.58 3.32
CA HIS A 72 -17.38 19.85 4.69
C HIS A 72 -17.68 18.66 5.60
N LEU A 73 -16.62 18.06 6.16
CA LEU A 73 -16.68 17.09 7.25
C LEU A 73 -16.61 17.83 8.58
N GLY A 74 -17.77 18.00 9.22
CA GLY A 74 -17.86 18.74 10.45
C GLY A 74 -19.30 18.97 10.87
N TYR A 75 -19.54 20.10 11.52
CA TYR A 75 -20.86 20.51 11.93
C TYR A 75 -21.23 21.82 11.26
N TRP A 76 -22.41 21.88 10.64
CA TRP A 76 -22.88 23.07 9.91
C TRP A 76 -23.24 24.28 10.80
N THR A 77 -23.06 24.15 12.13
CA THR A 77 -23.34 25.19 13.14
C THR A 77 -22.32 25.09 14.27
N TYR A 78 -22.41 25.98 15.27
CA TYR A 78 -21.62 25.86 16.50
C TYR A 78 -22.14 24.70 17.35
N GLY A 79 -21.26 23.76 17.72
CA GLY A 79 -21.58 22.57 18.51
C GLY A 79 -21.01 22.61 19.92
N SER A 80 -21.04 21.44 20.59
CA SER A 80 -20.46 21.24 21.92
C SER A 80 -18.93 21.19 21.89
N PHE A 81 -18.27 21.65 22.96
CA PHE A 81 -16.81 21.54 23.17
C PHE A 81 -16.32 20.10 23.31
N SER A 82 -16.16 19.39 22.21
CA SER A 82 -15.68 18.00 22.19
C SER A 82 -15.30 17.61 20.77
N TYR A 83 -14.34 16.70 20.64
CA TYR A 83 -13.88 16.26 19.32
C TYR A 83 -14.66 15.04 18.86
N TYR A 84 -15.15 15.10 17.63
CA TYR A 84 -15.89 14.01 17.01
C TYR A 84 -15.27 13.65 15.67
N ASP A 85 -15.55 12.41 15.24
CA ASP A 85 -15.16 11.93 13.93
C ASP A 85 -16.32 12.13 12.96
N PHE A 86 -16.02 12.73 11.80
CA PHE A 86 -16.95 13.00 10.73
C PHE A 86 -16.50 12.27 9.46
N TYR A 87 -17.47 11.70 8.73
CA TYR A 87 -17.21 10.79 7.63
C TYR A 87 -17.98 11.17 6.37
N LEU A 88 -17.29 11.12 5.23
CA LEU A 88 -17.87 11.07 3.90
C LEU A 88 -17.43 9.77 3.24
N LYS A 89 -18.37 8.86 2.96
CA LYS A 89 -18.10 7.52 2.46
C LYS A 89 -18.68 7.34 1.05
N ARG A 90 -17.84 6.89 0.12
CA ARG A 90 -18.25 6.33 -1.17
C ARG A 90 -18.35 4.81 -1.10
N THR A 91 -19.39 4.27 -1.72
CA THR A 91 -19.57 2.81 -1.88
C THR A 91 -19.54 2.44 -3.35
N PHE A 92 -18.70 1.47 -3.72
CA PHE A 92 -18.73 0.85 -5.03
C PHE A 92 -19.76 -0.28 -5.08
N SER A 93 -20.34 -0.52 -6.26
CA SER A 93 -21.27 -1.63 -6.48
C SER A 93 -20.59 -2.99 -6.28
N THR A 94 -19.36 -3.11 -6.77
CA THR A 94 -18.44 -4.24 -6.60
C THR A 94 -17.09 -3.74 -6.09
N ALA A 95 -16.34 -4.62 -5.40
CA ALA A 95 -14.98 -4.28 -4.99
C ALA A 95 -14.09 -4.01 -6.22
N THR A 96 -13.12 -3.10 -6.09
CA THR A 96 -12.18 -2.78 -7.18
C THR A 96 -11.33 -4.00 -7.53
N ALA A 97 -11.13 -4.27 -8.82
CA ALA A 97 -10.29 -5.38 -9.26
C ALA A 97 -8.77 -5.08 -9.17
N GLY A 98 -8.41 -3.80 -9.24
CA GLY A 98 -7.03 -3.33 -9.13
C GLY A 98 -6.90 -2.17 -8.15
N ALA A 99 -5.66 -1.88 -7.74
CA ALA A 99 -5.35 -0.70 -6.95
C ALA A 99 -5.59 0.59 -7.75
N GLY A 100 -6.29 1.56 -7.16
CA GLY A 100 -6.63 2.82 -7.81
C GLY A 100 -5.90 4.02 -7.22
N THR A 101 -5.85 5.11 -7.98
CA THR A 101 -5.30 6.41 -7.53
C THR A 101 -6.45 7.33 -7.15
N LEU A 102 -6.49 7.76 -5.88
CA LEU A 102 -7.41 8.78 -5.39
C LEU A 102 -6.67 10.11 -5.27
N LYS A 103 -7.14 11.13 -5.97
CA LYS A 103 -6.66 12.51 -5.89
C LYS A 103 -7.79 13.43 -5.46
N PHE A 104 -7.49 14.40 -4.61
CA PHE A 104 -8.46 15.36 -4.11
C PHE A 104 -7.77 16.62 -3.60
N TRP A 105 -8.50 17.72 -3.61
CA TRP A 105 -8.12 18.94 -2.91
C TRP A 105 -8.70 18.92 -1.50
N TYR A 106 -8.01 19.56 -0.54
CA TYR A 106 -8.50 19.70 0.82
C TYR A 106 -8.08 21.00 1.50
N TYR A 107 -8.92 21.47 2.42
CA TYR A 107 -8.67 22.57 3.35
C TYR A 107 -9.00 22.12 4.77
N LEU A 108 -8.18 22.49 5.75
CA LEU A 108 -8.40 22.13 7.17
C LEU A 108 -8.47 23.39 8.03
N ALA A 109 -9.52 23.49 8.84
CA ALA A 109 -9.57 24.37 10.00
C ALA A 109 -9.36 23.52 11.25
N TYR A 110 -8.18 23.64 11.87
CA TYR A 110 -7.77 22.94 13.10
C TYR A 110 -8.21 21.46 13.22
N SER A 111 -8.05 20.70 12.14
CA SER A 111 -8.62 19.35 12.02
C SER A 111 -7.56 18.33 11.61
N THR A 112 -7.82 17.04 11.86
CA THR A 112 -7.08 15.94 11.24
C THR A 112 -7.78 15.49 9.97
N LEU A 113 -7.06 14.79 9.08
CA LEU A 113 -7.64 14.19 7.89
C LEU A 113 -6.98 12.85 7.57
N TYR A 114 -7.83 11.86 7.34
CA TYR A 114 -7.46 10.53 6.89
C TYR A 114 -8.33 10.13 5.70
N VAL A 115 -7.74 9.36 4.79
CA VAL A 115 -8.51 8.52 3.88
C VAL A 115 -8.52 7.12 4.49
N GLN A 116 -9.68 6.48 4.50
CA GLN A 116 -9.82 5.10 4.95
C GLN A 116 -10.43 4.27 3.83
N HIS A 117 -10.03 3.00 3.76
CA HIS A 117 -10.60 2.05 2.82
C HIS A 117 -10.98 0.74 3.53
N SER A 118 -11.89 0.00 2.92
CA SER A 118 -12.40 -1.26 3.45
C SER A 118 -12.98 -2.14 2.34
N SER A 119 -12.81 -3.46 2.48
CA SER A 119 -13.43 -4.47 1.61
C SER A 119 -14.82 -4.89 2.10
N ASP A 120 -15.06 -4.85 3.42
CA ASP A 120 -16.25 -5.38 4.09
C ASP A 120 -17.15 -4.29 4.73
N GLY A 121 -16.58 -3.12 5.01
CA GLY A 121 -17.22 -1.99 5.68
C GLY A 121 -17.11 -2.02 7.20
N SER A 122 -16.51 -3.06 7.79
CA SER A 122 -16.30 -3.21 9.24
C SER A 122 -14.85 -2.96 9.64
N THR A 123 -13.89 -3.48 8.86
CA THR A 123 -12.45 -3.29 9.11
C THR A 123 -11.93 -2.16 8.22
N TRP A 124 -11.32 -1.15 8.81
CA TRP A 124 -10.87 0.06 8.11
C TRP A 124 -9.38 0.27 8.28
N THR A 125 -8.68 0.43 7.16
CA THR A 125 -7.26 0.79 7.13
C THR A 125 -7.12 2.30 6.91
N ASN A 126 -6.21 2.94 7.64
CA ASN A 126 -5.97 4.38 7.56
C ASN A 126 -4.81 4.72 6.63
N ILE A 127 -5.04 5.66 5.72
CA ILE A 127 -4.01 6.42 5.03
C ILE A 127 -3.99 7.82 5.64
N THR A 128 -2.91 8.14 6.34
CA THR A 128 -2.76 9.43 7.03
C THR A 128 -2.47 10.54 6.03
N ILE A 129 -3.33 11.56 5.98
CA ILE A 129 -3.06 12.81 5.25
C ILE A 129 -2.45 13.83 6.22
N LYS A 130 -3.14 14.07 7.35
CA LYS A 130 -2.70 14.93 8.46
C LYS A 130 -3.12 14.30 9.79
N SER A 131 -2.15 13.84 10.58
CA SER A 131 -2.38 13.17 11.87
C SER A 131 -2.54 14.13 13.05
N SER A 132 -2.04 15.36 12.94
CA SER A 132 -2.18 16.41 13.94
C SER A 132 -3.16 17.49 13.49
N ARG A 133 -3.95 18.02 14.43
CA ARG A 133 -4.87 19.13 14.17
C ARG A 133 -4.09 20.37 13.80
N GLN A 134 -4.36 20.89 12.60
CA GLN A 134 -3.64 22.04 12.06
C GLN A 134 -4.51 22.78 11.05
N TYR A 135 -4.11 24.01 10.74
CA TYR A 135 -4.70 24.78 9.66
C TYR A 135 -3.97 24.50 8.35
N VAL A 136 -4.72 24.19 7.29
CA VAL A 136 -4.21 24.03 5.93
C VAL A 136 -5.10 24.83 5.00
N PHE A 137 -4.54 25.88 4.40
CA PHE A 137 -5.28 26.82 3.55
C PHE A 137 -5.35 26.35 2.08
N GLY A 138 -5.76 25.10 1.87
CA GLY A 138 -5.84 24.48 0.55
C GLY A 138 -4.57 23.75 0.15
N ALA A 139 -4.69 22.46 -0.17
CA ALA A 139 -3.61 21.62 -0.68
C ALA A 139 -4.18 20.44 -1.48
N TRP A 140 -3.34 19.82 -2.31
CA TRP A 140 -3.68 18.58 -3.00
C TRP A 140 -3.10 17.37 -2.28
N ALA A 141 -3.83 16.26 -2.31
CA ALA A 141 -3.36 14.96 -1.89
C ALA A 141 -3.55 13.94 -3.02
N THR A 142 -2.67 12.94 -3.06
CA THR A 142 -2.80 11.77 -3.93
C THR A 142 -2.42 10.54 -3.13
N VAL A 143 -3.30 9.55 -3.10
CA VAL A 143 -3.12 8.31 -2.37
C VAL A 143 -3.45 7.11 -3.24
N THR A 144 -2.76 6.00 -3.00
CA THR A 144 -3.09 4.71 -3.61
C THR A 144 -4.10 3.98 -2.73
N ILE A 145 -5.21 3.56 -3.30
CA ILE A 145 -6.20 2.70 -2.67
C ILE A 145 -5.97 1.28 -3.18
N PRO A 146 -5.78 0.28 -2.31
CA PRO A 146 -5.47 -1.07 -2.77
C PRO A 146 -6.65 -1.71 -3.51
N ALA A 147 -6.35 -2.78 -4.25
CA ALA A 147 -7.38 -3.65 -4.85
C ALA A 147 -8.31 -4.24 -3.79
N ASN A 148 -9.40 -4.86 -4.25
CA ASN A 148 -10.44 -5.43 -3.40
C ASN A 148 -11.07 -4.40 -2.44
N THR A 149 -11.06 -3.11 -2.81
CA THR A 149 -11.70 -2.05 -2.01
C THR A 149 -13.14 -1.87 -2.44
N LYS A 150 -14.07 -1.97 -1.50
CA LYS A 150 -15.50 -1.70 -1.74
C LYS A 150 -15.95 -0.35 -1.21
N TYR A 151 -15.28 0.15 -0.17
CA TYR A 151 -15.61 1.41 0.46
C TYR A 151 -14.37 2.28 0.58
N ILE A 152 -14.51 3.55 0.22
CA ILE A 152 -13.55 4.61 0.52
C ILE A 152 -14.28 5.62 1.39
N ARG A 153 -13.67 6.09 2.47
CA ARG A 153 -14.21 7.24 3.21
C ARG A 153 -13.13 8.21 3.62
N PHE A 154 -13.47 9.48 3.60
CA PHE A 154 -12.72 10.51 4.27
C PHE A 154 -13.16 10.55 5.73
N LYS A 155 -12.19 10.70 6.64
CA LYS A 155 -12.41 10.85 8.07
C LYS A 155 -11.70 12.11 8.55
N ALA A 156 -12.44 13.02 9.17
CA ALA A 156 -11.87 14.14 9.90
C ALA A 156 -12.21 14.05 11.38
N ASN A 157 -11.27 14.41 12.25
CA ASN A 157 -11.54 14.63 13.67
C ASN A 157 -11.47 16.13 13.95
N THR A 158 -12.60 16.73 14.31
CA THR A 158 -12.76 18.19 14.37
C THR A 158 -13.50 18.62 15.65
N ASP A 159 -13.33 19.88 16.04
CA ASP A 159 -14.07 20.52 17.14
C ASP A 159 -15.24 21.34 16.57
N PRO A 160 -16.51 20.90 16.74
CA PRO A 160 -17.64 21.63 16.20
C PRO A 160 -17.88 22.96 16.92
N TYR A 161 -17.22 23.25 18.05
CA TYR A 161 -17.38 24.51 18.77
C TYR A 161 -16.91 25.74 17.99
N TYR A 162 -15.94 25.60 17.07
CA TYR A 162 -15.44 26.72 16.26
C TYR A 162 -15.87 26.66 14.79
N PHE A 163 -16.80 25.78 14.44
CA PHE A 163 -17.09 25.43 13.04
C PHE A 163 -15.81 24.92 12.34
N ASP A 164 -14.94 24.24 13.09
CA ASP A 164 -13.74 23.63 12.56
C ASP A 164 -14.09 22.35 11.81
N GLY A 165 -13.36 22.11 10.72
CA GLY A 165 -13.77 21.16 9.71
C GLY A 165 -12.63 20.75 8.78
N ALA A 166 -12.92 19.74 7.97
CA ALA A 166 -12.18 19.45 6.75
C ALA A 166 -13.10 19.66 5.54
N TRP A 167 -12.67 20.50 4.61
CA TRP A 167 -13.34 20.69 3.32
C TRP A 167 -12.57 19.90 2.27
N ILE A 168 -13.30 19.14 1.46
CA ILE A 168 -12.75 18.21 0.48
C ILE A 168 -13.46 18.44 -0.84
N ASP A 169 -12.68 18.52 -1.91
CA ASP A 169 -13.22 18.83 -3.24
C ASP A 169 -12.37 18.24 -4.36
N ASP A 170 -12.84 18.38 -5.60
CA ASP A 170 -12.19 17.92 -6.82
C ASP A 170 -11.66 16.48 -6.69
N ILE A 171 -12.53 15.60 -6.21
CA ILE A 171 -12.18 14.21 -5.94
C ILE A 171 -12.19 13.47 -7.27
N SER A 172 -11.10 12.79 -7.58
CA SER A 172 -11.02 11.87 -8.71
C SER A 172 -10.44 10.55 -8.25
N PHE A 173 -11.05 9.45 -8.66
CA PHE A 173 -10.52 8.11 -8.47
C PHE A 173 -10.45 7.40 -9.81
N THR A 174 -9.31 6.77 -10.08
CA THR A 174 -9.08 6.01 -11.32
C THR A 174 -8.42 4.68 -11.02
N VAL A 175 -8.95 3.60 -11.58
CA VAL A 175 -8.32 2.28 -11.59
C VAL A 175 -7.61 2.10 -12.94
N PRO A 176 -6.34 1.66 -12.97
CA PRO A 176 -5.63 1.43 -14.23
C PRO A 176 -6.30 0.30 -15.04
N GLU A 177 -6.17 0.35 -16.37
CA GLU A 177 -6.73 -0.68 -17.27
C GLU A 177 -6.03 -2.03 -17.13
N VAL A 178 -4.75 -2.01 -16.75
CA VAL A 178 -3.89 -3.18 -16.52
C VAL A 178 -3.00 -2.90 -15.30
N TRP A 179 -2.74 -3.92 -14.48
CA TRP A 179 -2.03 -3.76 -13.19
C TRP A 179 -1.23 -5.00 -12.80
N VAL A 180 -0.34 -4.80 -11.81
CA VAL A 180 0.20 -5.82 -10.93
C VAL A 180 -0.13 -5.39 -9.50
N ASN A 181 -0.91 -6.18 -8.78
CA ASN A 181 -1.35 -5.85 -7.41
C ASN A 181 -0.26 -6.15 -6.38
N GLU A 182 0.38 -7.31 -6.51
CA GLU A 182 1.40 -7.79 -5.58
C GLU A 182 2.39 -8.71 -6.29
N ILE A 183 3.54 -8.91 -5.64
CA ILE A 183 4.55 -9.91 -5.99
C ILE A 183 4.64 -10.84 -4.79
N THR A 184 4.50 -12.14 -5.04
CA THR A 184 4.55 -13.21 -4.03
C THR A 184 5.63 -14.24 -4.41
N GLY A 185 5.76 -15.32 -3.65
CA GLY A 185 6.78 -16.36 -3.87
C GLY A 185 8.05 -16.18 -3.04
N PHE A 186 8.03 -15.28 -2.05
CA PHE A 186 9.11 -15.08 -1.08
C PHE A 186 8.55 -15.01 0.34
N ASP A 187 9.40 -15.30 1.32
CA ASP A 187 9.14 -15.12 2.74
C ASP A 187 9.47 -13.68 3.14
N PRO A 188 8.48 -12.85 3.55
CA PRO A 188 8.73 -11.46 3.93
C PRO A 188 9.46 -11.33 5.27
N ASP A 189 9.39 -12.36 6.13
CA ASP A 189 9.90 -12.33 7.49
C ASP A 189 11.29 -13.01 7.61
N ASN A 190 11.64 -13.89 6.65
CA ASN A 190 12.87 -14.68 6.67
C ASN A 190 13.76 -14.45 5.41
N PRO A 191 15.06 -14.84 5.46
CA PRO A 191 15.93 -14.77 4.28
C PRO A 191 15.53 -15.73 3.15
N ASN A 192 15.58 -15.26 1.91
CA ASN A 192 15.20 -15.98 0.69
C ASN A 192 16.42 -16.40 -0.14
N GLY A 193 17.29 -17.21 0.43
CA GLY A 193 18.46 -17.75 -0.27
C GLY A 193 18.09 -18.77 -1.36
N GLY A 194 19.04 -19.09 -2.24
CA GLY A 194 18.85 -20.11 -3.27
C GLY A 194 18.14 -19.60 -4.53
N ILE A 195 17.29 -20.44 -5.13
CA ILE A 195 16.47 -20.09 -6.29
C ILE A 195 15.11 -19.62 -5.80
N LEU A 196 14.75 -18.37 -6.14
CA LEU A 196 13.50 -17.75 -5.76
C LEU A 196 12.53 -17.75 -6.94
N GLU A 197 11.39 -18.41 -6.78
CA GLU A 197 10.31 -18.42 -7.76
C GLU A 197 9.26 -17.38 -7.35
N LEU A 198 9.21 -16.27 -8.08
CA LEU A 198 8.30 -15.16 -7.82
C LEU A 198 7.07 -15.24 -8.72
N THR A 199 5.96 -14.70 -8.25
CA THR A 199 4.68 -14.67 -8.97
C THR A 199 4.06 -13.28 -8.87
N ALA A 200 3.65 -12.70 -10.00
CA ALA A 200 2.94 -11.43 -10.02
C ALA A 200 1.43 -11.64 -10.11
N ASP A 201 0.65 -11.05 -9.19
CA ASP A 201 -0.80 -10.94 -9.36
C ASP A 201 -1.12 -9.85 -10.38
N ALA A 202 -0.99 -10.21 -11.66
CA ALA A 202 -1.29 -9.34 -12.79
C ALA A 202 -2.74 -9.51 -13.26
N GLY A 203 -3.41 -8.38 -13.49
CA GLY A 203 -4.79 -8.35 -13.94
C GLY A 203 -5.08 -7.17 -14.85
N GLY A 204 -6.27 -7.18 -15.44
CA GLY A 204 -6.75 -6.12 -16.32
C GLY A 204 -8.26 -6.01 -16.29
N LEU A 205 -8.77 -4.86 -16.74
CA LEU A 205 -10.19 -4.69 -17.02
C LEU A 205 -10.60 -5.63 -18.16
N THR A 206 -11.89 -5.94 -18.26
CA THR A 206 -12.41 -6.76 -19.36
C THR A 206 -12.02 -6.15 -20.71
N GLY A 207 -11.35 -6.92 -21.56
CA GLY A 207 -10.80 -6.48 -22.85
C GLY A 207 -9.39 -5.89 -22.79
N TYR A 208 -8.77 -5.85 -21.60
CA TYR A 208 -7.41 -5.41 -21.34
C TYR A 208 -6.62 -6.42 -20.50
N GLU A 209 -6.94 -7.70 -20.68
CA GLU A 209 -6.27 -8.80 -19.99
C GLU A 209 -4.74 -8.76 -20.27
N PRO A 210 -3.90 -9.03 -19.26
CA PRO A 210 -2.45 -9.03 -19.46
C PRO A 210 -2.04 -10.05 -20.54
N THR A 211 -1.19 -9.61 -21.46
CA THR A 211 -0.53 -10.44 -22.48
C THR A 211 0.90 -10.80 -22.12
N SER A 212 1.51 -10.02 -21.22
CA SER A 212 2.85 -10.30 -20.70
C SER A 212 3.11 -9.56 -19.38
N VAL A 213 4.02 -10.09 -18.58
CA VAL A 213 4.57 -9.44 -17.38
C VAL A 213 6.08 -9.31 -17.52
N GLU A 214 6.55 -8.07 -17.45
CA GLU A 214 7.97 -7.74 -17.43
C GLU A 214 8.47 -7.68 -16.00
N TRP A 215 9.68 -8.19 -15.78
CA TRP A 215 10.32 -8.32 -14.48
C TRP A 215 11.70 -7.66 -14.47
N GLN A 216 12.04 -7.03 -13.35
CA GLN A 216 13.35 -6.45 -13.13
C GLN A 216 13.78 -6.59 -11.68
N TYR A 217 15.09 -6.68 -11.43
CA TYR A 217 15.64 -6.62 -10.08
C TYR A 217 16.78 -5.61 -9.96
N LYS A 218 17.09 -5.22 -8.73
CA LYS A 218 18.17 -4.29 -8.43
C LYS A 218 18.84 -4.61 -7.10
N LYS A 219 20.16 -4.75 -7.14
CA LYS A 219 21.06 -5.05 -6.01
C LYS A 219 21.68 -3.78 -5.42
N THR A 220 22.41 -3.93 -4.31
CA THR A 220 23.20 -2.82 -3.75
C THR A 220 24.29 -2.42 -4.72
N GLY A 221 24.39 -1.11 -5.00
CA GLY A 221 25.43 -0.56 -5.87
C GLY A 221 25.11 -0.57 -7.37
N ASP A 222 24.04 -1.23 -7.79
CA ASP A 222 23.58 -1.16 -9.17
C ASP A 222 23.14 0.27 -9.53
N THR A 223 23.59 0.77 -10.68
CA THR A 223 23.11 2.07 -11.20
C THR A 223 21.70 1.93 -11.76
N ASP A 224 21.44 0.84 -12.48
CA ASP A 224 20.21 0.59 -13.23
C ASP A 224 19.50 -0.67 -12.75
N TRP A 225 18.31 -0.91 -13.28
CA TRP A 225 17.58 -2.16 -13.06
C TRP A 225 18.07 -3.21 -14.04
N THR A 226 18.21 -4.45 -13.58
CA THR A 226 18.54 -5.61 -14.41
C THR A 226 17.26 -6.27 -14.89
N ASP A 227 17.12 -6.44 -16.21
CA ASP A 227 15.99 -7.14 -16.81
C ASP A 227 16.03 -8.64 -16.53
N LEU A 228 14.86 -9.20 -16.25
CA LEU A 228 14.62 -10.64 -16.16
C LEU A 228 13.79 -11.11 -17.38
N PRO A 229 13.70 -12.42 -17.64
CA PRO A 229 12.81 -12.94 -18.67
C PRO A 229 11.39 -12.41 -18.50
N THR A 230 10.82 -11.92 -19.60
CA THR A 230 9.41 -11.52 -19.65
C THR A 230 8.55 -12.77 -19.77
N ASP A 231 7.55 -12.91 -18.92
CA ASP A 231 6.54 -13.95 -19.08
C ASP A 231 5.51 -13.48 -20.10
N THR A 232 5.29 -14.25 -21.16
CA THR A 232 4.40 -13.92 -22.28
C THR A 232 3.20 -14.85 -22.43
N ASP A 233 3.03 -15.82 -21.54
CA ASP A 233 1.90 -16.76 -21.60
C ASP A 233 1.10 -16.86 -20.31
N GLY A 234 1.68 -16.49 -19.16
CA GLY A 234 1.02 -16.43 -17.86
C GLY A 234 0.43 -17.76 -17.41
N SER A 235 0.80 -18.88 -18.03
CA SER A 235 0.16 -20.18 -17.84
C SER A 235 0.44 -20.78 -16.46
N ASP A 236 1.45 -20.28 -15.77
CA ASP A 236 1.87 -20.65 -14.42
C ASP A 236 1.64 -19.54 -13.37
N GLY A 237 0.93 -18.47 -13.75
CA GLY A 237 0.58 -17.37 -12.85
C GLY A 237 1.45 -16.11 -12.98
N TRP A 238 2.10 -15.88 -14.11
CA TRP A 238 3.05 -14.77 -14.32
C TRP A 238 4.27 -14.91 -13.44
N THR A 239 5.11 -15.92 -13.69
CA THR A 239 6.23 -16.25 -12.81
C THR A 239 7.59 -15.78 -13.31
N VAL A 240 8.56 -15.68 -12.40
CA VAL A 240 9.97 -15.50 -12.75
C VAL A 240 10.88 -16.17 -11.71
N SER A 241 11.95 -16.79 -12.19
CA SER A 241 12.99 -17.40 -11.35
C SER A 241 14.20 -16.46 -11.20
N ILE A 242 14.65 -16.25 -9.96
CA ILE A 242 15.86 -15.50 -9.63
C ILE A 242 16.82 -16.39 -8.85
N ASP A 243 18.00 -16.64 -9.43
CA ASP A 243 19.08 -17.32 -8.71
C ASP A 243 19.82 -16.32 -7.82
N THR A 244 19.48 -16.34 -6.55
CA THR A 244 20.05 -15.42 -5.58
C THR A 244 21.38 -15.87 -5.02
N ARG A 245 21.85 -17.11 -5.27
CA ARG A 245 23.07 -17.68 -4.66
C ARG A 245 24.33 -16.85 -4.87
N SER A 246 24.36 -16.05 -5.94
CA SER A 246 25.46 -15.14 -6.27
C SER A 246 25.34 -13.75 -5.64
N PHE A 247 24.25 -13.48 -4.92
CA PHE A 247 23.98 -12.16 -4.34
C PHE A 247 24.76 -12.05 -3.03
N SER A 248 25.70 -11.12 -3.01
CA SER A 248 26.43 -10.71 -1.80
C SER A 248 25.64 -9.75 -0.91
N ASP A 249 24.39 -9.46 -1.27
CA ASP A 249 23.51 -8.50 -0.59
C ASP A 249 22.72 -9.15 0.55
N ILE A 250 22.32 -8.33 1.53
CA ILE A 250 21.36 -8.78 2.56
C ILE A 250 19.92 -8.70 2.07
N ALA A 251 19.65 -7.82 1.11
CA ALA A 251 18.35 -7.62 0.49
C ALA A 251 18.52 -7.01 -0.91
N PHE A 252 17.52 -7.19 -1.75
CA PHE A 252 17.45 -6.62 -3.09
C PHE A 252 16.02 -6.20 -3.39
N LYS A 253 15.84 -5.41 -4.46
CA LYS A 253 14.50 -5.04 -4.92
C LYS A 253 14.13 -5.82 -6.16
N VAL A 254 12.86 -6.19 -6.26
CA VAL A 254 12.25 -6.74 -7.46
C VAL A 254 11.06 -5.89 -7.83
N ARG A 255 10.83 -5.73 -9.13
CA ARG A 255 9.61 -5.10 -9.63
C ARG A 255 9.05 -5.83 -10.85
N ALA A 256 7.73 -5.76 -10.97
CA ALA A 256 6.98 -6.32 -12.09
C ALA A 256 6.00 -5.29 -12.66
N ARG A 257 5.73 -5.36 -13.97
CA ARG A 257 4.62 -4.62 -14.60
C ARG A 257 3.95 -5.47 -15.67
N ALA A 258 2.65 -5.28 -15.82
CA ALA A 258 1.82 -5.99 -16.79
C ALA A 258 1.60 -5.13 -18.04
N LEU A 259 1.50 -5.81 -19.19
CA LEU A 259 1.24 -5.21 -20.48
C LEU A 259 -0.02 -5.84 -21.09
N SER A 260 -0.82 -5.03 -21.76
CA SER A 260 -1.96 -5.48 -22.58
C SER A 260 -2.02 -4.63 -23.86
N GLY A 261 -1.45 -5.14 -24.95
CA GLY A 261 -1.29 -4.39 -26.19
C GLY A 261 -0.46 -3.11 -26.00
N SER A 262 -1.09 -1.94 -26.12
CA SER A 262 -0.44 -0.64 -25.88
C SER A 262 -0.52 -0.14 -24.43
N LYS A 263 -1.27 -0.84 -23.58
CA LYS A 263 -1.46 -0.47 -22.17
C LYS A 263 -0.34 -1.07 -21.34
N VAL A 264 0.21 -0.27 -20.45
CA VAL A 264 1.33 -0.67 -19.58
C VAL A 264 1.02 -0.23 -18.16
N SER A 265 1.11 -1.16 -17.21
CA SER A 265 0.90 -0.85 -15.80
C SER A 265 2.08 -0.07 -15.22
N LYS A 266 1.86 0.56 -14.06
CA LYS A 266 2.98 0.99 -13.20
C LYS A 266 3.75 -0.23 -12.71
N TRP A 267 5.01 -0.02 -12.33
CA TRP A 267 5.81 -1.02 -11.63
C TRP A 267 5.26 -1.25 -10.22
N CYS A 268 4.98 -2.51 -9.88
CA CYS A 268 4.84 -2.98 -8.50
C CYS A 268 6.23 -3.38 -8.01
N GLU A 269 6.69 -2.84 -6.87
CA GLU A 269 8.05 -3.05 -6.35
C GLU A 269 7.99 -3.63 -4.93
N VAL A 270 8.81 -4.65 -4.68
CA VAL A 270 9.01 -5.27 -3.37
C VAL A 270 10.49 -5.28 -3.00
N THR A 271 10.76 -5.31 -1.70
CA THR A 271 12.10 -5.56 -1.15
C THR A 271 12.12 -6.97 -0.58
N ILE A 272 13.14 -7.75 -0.94
CA ILE A 272 13.29 -9.15 -0.57
C ILE A 272 14.60 -9.33 0.18
N ASN A 273 14.55 -9.95 1.36
CA ASN A 273 15.72 -10.33 2.14
C ASN A 273 16.33 -11.60 1.54
N VAL A 274 17.64 -11.66 1.35
CA VAL A 274 18.29 -12.69 0.51
C VAL A 274 19.55 -13.29 1.12
N GLN A 275 19.84 -12.99 2.38
CA GLN A 275 21.11 -13.28 3.06
C GLN A 275 21.68 -14.68 2.74
N ASN A 276 22.65 -14.73 1.82
CA ASN A 276 23.36 -15.95 1.46
C ASN A 276 24.69 -16.00 2.23
N LEU A 277 24.91 -17.09 2.98
CA LEU A 277 26.18 -17.30 3.68
C LEU A 277 27.20 -17.96 2.76
N ILE A 278 28.39 -17.35 2.70
CA ILE A 278 29.59 -18.00 2.17
C ILE A 278 30.34 -18.59 3.36
N PHE A 279 30.39 -19.92 3.44
CA PHE A 279 31.17 -20.62 4.44
C PHE A 279 32.62 -20.74 3.95
N ASP A 280 33.59 -20.36 4.79
CA ASP A 280 35.02 -20.46 4.48
C ASP A 280 35.60 -21.84 4.82
N GLY A 281 34.82 -22.65 5.52
CA GLY A 281 35.22 -23.98 5.95
C GLY A 281 34.33 -24.54 7.04
N PHE A 282 34.34 -25.86 7.12
CA PHE A 282 33.71 -26.62 8.21
C PHE A 282 34.81 -27.25 9.04
N THR A 283 34.70 -27.11 10.36
CA THR A 283 35.57 -27.81 11.30
C THR A 283 34.80 -28.97 11.90
N LEU A 284 35.27 -30.19 11.63
CA LEU A 284 34.76 -31.40 12.26
C LEU A 284 35.53 -31.64 13.56
N PRO A 285 34.85 -31.99 14.68
CA PRO A 285 35.55 -32.55 15.83
C PRO A 285 36.24 -33.86 15.43
N ALA A 286 37.40 -34.14 16.03
CA ALA A 286 38.20 -35.32 15.71
C ALA A 286 37.40 -36.62 15.93
N GLU A 287 37.20 -37.37 14.85
CA GLU A 287 36.57 -38.70 14.75
C GLU A 287 35.21 -38.91 15.44
N PRO A 288 34.09 -38.91 14.69
CA PRO A 288 32.81 -39.29 15.26
C PRO A 288 32.68 -40.82 15.31
N MET A 289 32.81 -41.41 16.49
CA MET A 289 32.56 -42.84 16.73
C MET A 289 31.05 -43.22 16.75
N GLY A 290 30.18 -42.39 16.16
CA GLY A 290 28.74 -42.56 16.12
C GLY A 290 27.99 -41.69 17.12
N GLY A 291 26.78 -41.26 16.76
CA GLY A 291 25.94 -40.34 17.54
C GLY A 291 25.62 -39.03 16.81
N VAL A 292 25.01 -38.09 17.54
CA VAL A 292 24.83 -36.69 17.09
C VAL A 292 26.20 -36.01 17.12
N ILE A 293 26.54 -35.28 16.06
CA ILE A 293 27.81 -34.55 15.93
C ILE A 293 27.48 -33.07 15.78
N ASP A 294 28.11 -32.24 16.62
CA ASP A 294 28.08 -30.80 16.46
C ASP A 294 29.15 -30.38 15.44
N ILE A 295 28.75 -29.62 14.42
CA ILE A 295 29.62 -29.09 13.37
C ILE A 295 29.76 -27.59 13.60
N ALA A 296 30.99 -27.09 13.61
CA ALA A 296 31.27 -25.66 13.59
C ALA A 296 31.59 -25.21 12.15
N ALA A 297 30.90 -24.18 11.67
CA ALA A 297 31.17 -23.55 10.39
C ALA A 297 31.71 -22.14 10.62
N SER A 298 32.76 -21.76 9.90
CA SER A 298 33.21 -20.38 9.81
C SER A 298 32.66 -19.77 8.54
N ALA A 299 32.10 -18.57 8.64
CA ALA A 299 31.66 -17.79 7.47
C ALA A 299 32.39 -16.45 7.46
N THR A 300 32.83 -16.01 6.28
CA THR A 300 33.30 -14.63 6.13
C THR A 300 32.07 -13.75 6.01
N PRO A 301 31.84 -12.82 6.96
CA PRO A 301 30.75 -11.86 6.80
C PRO A 301 31.02 -11.04 5.53
N PRO A 302 30.02 -10.84 4.65
CA PRO A 302 30.20 -9.99 3.49
C PRO A 302 30.63 -8.60 3.94
N THR A 303 31.67 -8.05 3.31
CA THR A 303 32.09 -6.67 3.58
C THR A 303 31.10 -5.73 2.90
N LEU A 304 30.07 -5.32 3.65
CA LEU A 304 29.03 -4.42 3.16
C LEU A 304 29.48 -2.96 3.37
N SER A 305 29.87 -2.28 2.30
CA SER A 305 30.22 -0.85 2.33
C SER A 305 28.99 0.06 2.45
N VAL A 306 27.82 -0.41 2.00
CA VAL A 306 26.51 0.24 2.12
C VAL A 306 25.45 -0.86 2.26
N VAL A 307 24.45 -0.67 3.13
CA VAL A 307 23.27 -1.56 3.22
C VAL A 307 22.16 -0.96 2.37
N TYR A 308 21.71 -1.69 1.34
CA TYR A 308 20.52 -1.34 0.56
C TYR A 308 19.47 -2.46 0.64
N PRO A 309 18.15 -2.12 0.74
CA PRO A 309 17.64 -0.77 0.93
C PRO A 309 18.05 -0.19 2.30
N PRO A 310 17.99 1.15 2.44
CA PRO A 310 18.34 1.81 3.69
C PRO A 310 17.57 1.17 4.85
N ASN A 311 18.28 0.79 5.92
CA ASN A 311 17.64 0.34 7.14
C ASN A 311 16.67 1.46 7.62
N PRO A 312 15.35 1.22 7.73
CA PRO A 312 14.39 2.25 8.13
C PRO A 312 14.58 2.75 9.58
N TRP A 313 15.43 2.10 10.36
CA TRP A 313 15.74 2.47 11.74
C TRP A 313 16.94 3.43 11.77
N THR A 314 16.68 4.72 12.03
CA THR A 314 17.73 5.72 12.27
C THR A 314 18.55 5.34 13.50
N PHE A 315 19.87 5.23 13.31
CA PHE A 315 20.87 5.10 14.37
C PHE A 315 20.67 6.21 15.43
N ASN A 316 20.34 5.82 16.66
CA ASN A 316 20.33 6.72 17.80
C ASN A 316 21.39 6.29 18.81
N GLY A 317 22.65 6.50 18.43
CA GLY A 317 23.79 6.77 19.31
C GLY A 317 23.97 5.93 20.59
N GLY A 318 24.11 4.60 20.49
CA GLY A 318 24.87 3.87 21.53
C GLY A 318 24.36 2.50 22.00
N VAL A 319 23.46 1.84 21.27
CA VAL A 319 23.03 0.48 21.64
C VAL A 319 23.29 -0.48 20.48
N THR A 320 24.09 -1.51 20.75
CA THR A 320 24.38 -2.64 19.86
C THR A 320 23.06 -3.35 19.55
N TYR A 321 22.65 -3.39 18.27
CA TYR A 321 21.46 -4.15 17.88
C TYR A 321 21.84 -5.61 17.67
N TYR A 322 21.32 -6.47 18.54
CA TYR A 322 21.33 -7.92 18.34
C TYR A 322 20.19 -8.27 17.37
N TYR A 323 20.51 -8.57 16.13
CA TYR A 323 19.63 -9.39 15.31
C TYR A 323 20.09 -10.82 15.52
N SER A 324 19.29 -11.64 16.20
CA SER A 324 19.43 -13.10 16.18
C SER A 324 18.23 -13.69 15.47
N TYR A 325 18.45 -14.19 14.27
CA TYR A 325 17.52 -15.13 13.63
C TYR A 325 18.14 -16.52 13.77
N THR A 326 17.29 -17.50 14.07
CA THR A 326 17.64 -18.92 14.07
C THR A 326 16.98 -19.52 12.84
N ASP A 327 17.54 -19.24 11.66
CA ASP A 327 16.94 -19.67 10.40
C ASP A 327 17.86 -20.56 9.58
N CYS A 328 17.20 -21.42 8.79
CA CYS A 328 17.83 -22.34 7.87
C CYS A 328 18.33 -21.57 6.63
N VAL A 329 19.62 -21.32 6.52
CA VAL A 329 20.23 -20.78 5.30
C VAL A 329 20.61 -21.90 4.33
N ASP A 330 20.47 -21.63 3.03
CA ASP A 330 21.05 -22.47 1.99
C ASP A 330 22.57 -22.23 1.94
N ALA A 331 23.35 -23.31 2.00
CA ALA A 331 24.78 -23.23 1.75
C ALA A 331 25.03 -23.31 0.24
N THR A 332 25.82 -22.38 -0.30
CA THR A 332 26.25 -22.43 -1.71
C THR A 332 27.18 -23.60 -2.01
N GLU A 333 27.83 -24.16 -0.98
CA GLU A 333 28.69 -25.34 -1.07
C GLU A 333 28.03 -26.55 -0.39
N GLY A 334 28.25 -27.74 -0.97
CA GLY A 334 27.78 -29.00 -0.39
C GLY A 334 28.43 -29.25 0.97
N ILE A 335 27.64 -29.73 1.94
CA ILE A 335 28.13 -30.09 3.27
C ILE A 335 29.25 -31.13 3.12
N PRO A 336 30.46 -30.92 3.67
CA PRO A 336 31.62 -31.80 3.45
C PRO A 336 31.55 -33.09 4.28
N ILE A 337 30.36 -33.67 4.42
CA ILE A 337 30.09 -34.91 5.14
C ILE A 337 29.13 -35.73 4.27
N GLY A 338 29.40 -37.02 4.08
CA GLY A 338 28.46 -37.89 3.37
C GLY A 338 27.12 -37.96 4.10
N GLY A 339 26.04 -37.50 3.46
CA GLY A 339 24.68 -37.43 4.03
C GLY A 339 23.69 -36.69 3.13
N THR A 340 22.42 -36.61 3.55
CA THR A 340 21.31 -35.98 2.80
C THR A 340 20.98 -34.55 3.27
N ALA A 341 21.78 -33.96 4.16
CA ALA A 341 21.51 -32.64 4.72
C ALA A 341 21.79 -31.56 3.66
N THR A 342 20.81 -30.67 3.45
CA THR A 342 20.86 -29.59 2.45
C THR A 342 20.71 -28.19 3.07
N LYS A 343 20.54 -28.08 4.40
CA LYS A 343 20.23 -26.83 5.11
C LYS A 343 20.98 -26.73 6.44
N PHE A 344 21.35 -25.51 6.84
CA PHE A 344 21.96 -25.22 8.15
C PHE A 344 21.15 -24.22 8.94
N THR A 345 20.88 -24.49 10.21
CA THR A 345 20.41 -23.47 11.15
C THR A 345 21.60 -22.63 11.59
N SER A 346 21.59 -21.34 11.28
CA SER A 346 22.63 -20.41 11.72
C SER A 346 22.05 -19.37 12.69
N GLU A 347 22.81 -19.05 13.74
CA GLU A 347 22.56 -17.87 14.57
C GLU A 347 23.45 -16.74 14.08
N PHE A 348 22.85 -15.76 13.41
CA PHE A 348 23.56 -14.53 13.10
C PHE A 348 23.61 -13.63 14.32
N SER A 349 24.76 -12.98 14.51
CA SER A 349 24.88 -11.83 15.40
C SER A 349 25.74 -10.79 14.69
N ARG A 350 25.13 -9.68 14.26
CA ARG A 350 25.89 -8.53 13.74
C ARG A 350 26.25 -7.62 14.91
N VAL A 351 27.53 -7.56 15.25
CA VAL A 351 28.07 -6.57 16.19
C VAL A 351 28.46 -5.33 15.39
N TYR A 352 27.89 -4.18 15.73
CA TYR A 352 28.35 -2.85 15.25
C TYR A 352 29.32 -2.25 16.25
#